data_AF-A0AA40CIK9-F1
#
_entry.id   AF-A0AA40CIK9-F1
#
_cell.length_a   1.000
_cell.length_b   1.000
_cell.length_c   1.000
_cell.angle_alpha   90.00
_cell.angle_beta   90.00
_cell.angle_gamma   90.00
#
_symmetry.space_group_name_H-M   'P 1'
#
loop_
_entity.id
_entity.type
_entity.pdbx_description
1 polymer ?
#
loop_
_entity_poly.entity_id
_entity_poly.type
_entity_poly.pdbx_seq_one_letter_code
_entity_poly.pdbx_strand_id
1 'polypeptide(L)'
;MAGDKLVALAGVAERIIASHGGEQYLAGLWRSANLLWRVDITCWPYPRPSESRAPTWSWASIDSEIRSWSWNWPESKYPDISFMASLVGIAIIAHPKDYHKTGKVYGSRLEMRGRLKKVPRP
;
A
#
# COMPACT_ATOMS: atom_id res chain seq x y z
N MET A 1 -22.17 -2.38 0.69
CA MET A 1 -21.12 -3.00 -0.13
C MET A 1 -19.93 -2.05 -0.11
N ALA A 2 -18.88 -2.43 0.61
CA ALA A 2 -17.72 -1.56 0.83
C ALA A 2 -16.48 -2.13 0.15
N GLY A 3 -16.61 -2.92 -0.93
CA GLY A 3 -15.53 -3.72 -1.53
C GLY A 3 -14.73 -3.06 -2.65
N ASP A 4 -15.08 -1.84 -3.07
CA ASP A 4 -14.79 -1.38 -4.44
C ASP A 4 -13.64 -0.39 -4.58
N LYS A 5 -12.87 -0.07 -3.53
CA LYS A 5 -11.83 0.98 -3.62
C LYS A 5 -10.78 0.70 -4.70
N LEU A 6 -10.28 -0.53 -4.77
CA LEU A 6 -9.29 -0.91 -5.78
C LEU A 6 -9.91 -0.98 -7.17
N VAL A 7 -11.10 -1.59 -7.27
CA VAL A 7 -11.86 -1.69 -8.53
C VAL A 7 -12.18 -0.31 -9.11
N ALA A 8 -12.62 0.63 -8.27
CA ALA A 8 -12.96 2.00 -8.68
C ALA A 8 -11.75 2.78 -9.18
N LEU A 9 -10.54 2.46 -8.69
CA LEU A 9 -9.29 3.11 -9.11
C LEU A 9 -8.52 2.33 -10.17
N ALA A 10 -9.00 1.15 -10.58
CA ALA A 10 -8.27 0.24 -11.44
C ALA A 10 -7.87 0.87 -12.77
N GLY A 11 -8.81 1.57 -13.45
CA GLY A 11 -8.52 2.24 -14.73
C GLY A 11 -7.54 3.40 -14.60
N VAL A 12 -7.54 4.12 -13.47
CA VAL A 12 -6.55 5.18 -13.20
C VAL A 12 -5.17 4.55 -13.00
N ALA A 13 -5.11 3.46 -12.22
CA ALA A 13 -3.87 2.72 -12.01
C ALA A 13 -3.31 2.18 -13.33
N GLU A 14 -4.13 1.55 -14.18
CA GLU A 14 -3.71 1.07 -15.50
C GLU A 14 -3.11 2.18 -16.37
N ARG A 15 -3.71 3.36 -16.36
CA ARG A 15 -3.20 4.50 -17.14
C ARG A 15 -1.86 4.99 -16.63
N ILE A 16 -1.66 5.03 -15.30
CA ILE A 16 -0.38 5.39 -14.68
C ILE A 16 0.68 4.33 -15.02
N ILE A 17 0.34 3.04 -14.95
CA ILE A 17 1.25 1.94 -15.33
C ILE A 17 1.72 2.12 -16.77
N ALA A 18 0.80 2.42 -17.69
CA ALA A 18 1.10 2.65 -19.09
C ALA A 18 2.01 3.88 -19.32
N SER A 19 1.84 4.96 -18.55
CA SER A 19 2.62 6.20 -18.73
C SER A 19 3.93 6.26 -17.96
N HIS A 20 4.08 5.52 -16.86
CA HIS A 20 5.25 5.53 -15.97
C HIS A 20 6.13 4.28 -16.09
N GLY A 21 6.19 3.68 -17.28
CA GLY A 21 7.16 2.64 -17.59
C GLY A 21 6.87 1.28 -16.94
N GLY A 22 5.60 0.93 -16.75
CA GLY A 22 5.23 -0.40 -16.26
C GLY A 22 5.46 -0.59 -14.75
N GLU A 23 5.39 0.48 -13.97
CA GLU A 23 5.50 0.39 -12.52
C GLU A 23 4.51 -0.65 -11.95
N GLN A 24 4.99 -1.47 -11.02
CA GLN A 24 4.15 -2.53 -10.46
C GLN A 24 3.17 -1.95 -9.43
N TYR A 25 1.88 -2.12 -9.71
CA TYR A 25 0.79 -1.82 -8.77
C TYR A 25 0.50 -3.02 -7.86
N LEU A 26 0.33 -2.74 -6.58
CA LEU A 26 0.30 -3.70 -5.48
C LEU A 26 -0.90 -3.41 -4.58
N ALA A 27 -2.09 -3.81 -5.03
CA ALA A 27 -3.33 -3.72 -4.25
C ALA A 27 -3.55 -2.34 -3.60
N GLY A 28 -3.33 -1.24 -4.33
CA GLY A 28 -3.43 0.12 -3.79
C GLY A 28 -2.10 0.84 -3.65
N LEU A 29 -0.97 0.12 -3.63
CA LEU A 29 0.36 0.70 -3.47
C LEU A 29 1.16 0.61 -4.77
N TRP A 30 2.11 1.51 -4.96
CA TRP A 30 3.11 1.36 -6.02
C TRP A 30 4.35 0.70 -5.44
N ARG A 31 5.04 -0.14 -6.22
CA ARG A 31 6.25 -0.82 -5.72
C ARG A 31 7.34 0.17 -5.29
N SER A 32 7.47 1.33 -5.95
CA SER A 32 8.40 2.37 -5.53
C SER A 32 7.83 3.23 -4.38
N ALA A 33 6.51 3.46 -4.37
CA ALA A 33 5.82 4.22 -3.32
C ALA A 33 5.39 3.30 -2.17
N ASN A 34 6.38 3.04 -1.34
CA ASN A 34 6.46 2.22 -0.13
C ASN A 34 5.20 2.16 0.77
N LEU A 35 5.21 1.15 1.66
CA LEU A 35 4.35 0.95 2.84
C LEU A 35 4.47 2.05 3.92
N LEU A 36 4.93 3.25 3.53
CA LEU A 36 5.06 4.42 4.39
C LEU A 36 3.75 5.22 4.47
N TRP A 37 2.66 4.70 3.90
CA TRP A 37 1.35 5.23 4.24
C TRP A 37 1.06 4.98 5.72
N ARG A 38 0.30 5.88 6.34
CA ARG A 38 -0.17 5.76 7.71
C ARG A 38 -1.59 6.27 7.81
N VAL A 39 -2.30 5.85 8.84
CA VAL A 39 -3.57 6.48 9.20
C VAL A 39 -3.30 7.82 9.86
N ASP A 40 -4.12 8.83 9.56
CA ASP A 40 -4.08 10.08 10.29
C ASP A 40 -4.43 9.81 11.77
N ILE A 41 -3.56 10.26 12.67
CA ILE A 41 -3.71 10.03 14.13
C ILE A 41 -4.95 10.70 14.71
N THR A 42 -5.50 11.70 14.00
CA THR A 42 -6.72 12.40 14.40
C THR A 42 -7.97 11.58 14.12
N CYS A 43 -7.89 10.51 13.33
CA CYS A 43 -9.02 9.67 12.94
C CYS A 43 -9.19 8.41 13.83
N TRP A 44 -8.77 8.45 15.10
CA TRP A 44 -8.99 7.33 16.02
C TRP A 44 -10.49 7.22 16.41
N PRO A 45 -11.08 6.01 16.43
CA PRO A 45 -10.51 4.70 16.13
C PRO A 45 -10.48 4.40 14.62
N TYR A 46 -9.42 3.72 14.15
CA TYR A 46 -9.23 3.37 12.73
C TYR A 46 -10.14 2.21 12.32
N PRO A 47 -11.33 2.44 11.74
CA PRO A 47 -12.28 1.37 11.52
C PRO A 47 -11.80 0.52 10.35
N ARG A 48 -11.68 -0.79 10.60
CA ARG A 48 -11.52 -1.78 9.54
C ARG A 48 -12.91 -2.31 9.19
N PRO A 49 -13.27 -2.40 7.90
CA PRO A 49 -14.51 -3.07 7.49
C PRO A 49 -14.57 -4.49 8.06
N SER A 50 -15.77 -4.95 8.42
CA SER A 50 -16.00 -6.32 8.88
C SER A 50 -15.63 -7.36 7.81
N GLU A 51 -15.78 -7.00 6.54
CA GLU A 51 -15.43 -7.82 5.40
C GLU A 51 -14.04 -7.46 4.84
N SER A 52 -13.18 -8.46 4.68
CA SER A 52 -11.85 -8.28 4.11
C SER A 52 -11.93 -7.99 2.60
N ARG A 53 -11.80 -6.71 2.22
CA ARG A 53 -11.84 -6.25 0.81
C ARG A 53 -10.48 -6.02 0.15
N ALA A 54 -9.43 -5.91 0.95
CA ALA A 54 -8.08 -5.61 0.50
C ALA A 54 -7.06 -6.18 1.52
N PRO A 55 -5.82 -6.42 1.10
CA PRO A 55 -4.75 -6.86 1.99
C PRO A 55 -4.56 -5.96 3.21
N THR A 56 -4.29 -6.52 4.39
CA THR A 56 -4.18 -5.75 5.65
C THR A 56 -3.09 -4.68 5.65
N TRP A 57 -2.07 -4.84 4.81
CA TRP A 57 -0.96 -3.91 4.59
C TRP A 57 -1.27 -2.81 3.54
N SER A 58 -2.42 -2.87 2.87
CA SER A 58 -2.88 -1.85 1.93
C SER A 58 -3.73 -0.79 2.63
N TRP A 59 -3.60 0.46 2.20
CA TRP A 59 -4.47 1.55 2.65
C TRP A 59 -5.94 1.32 2.33
N ALA A 60 -6.25 0.57 1.27
CA ALA A 60 -7.62 0.25 0.87
C ALA A 60 -8.33 -0.63 1.90
N SER A 61 -7.59 -1.23 2.84
CA SER A 61 -8.12 -2.13 3.85
C SER A 61 -8.78 -1.43 5.04
N ILE A 62 -8.77 -0.09 5.10
CA ILE A 62 -9.41 0.71 6.17
C ILE A 62 -10.34 1.78 5.61
N ASP A 63 -11.24 2.29 6.44
CA ASP A 63 -12.13 3.43 6.13
C ASP A 63 -11.77 4.66 6.98
N SER A 64 -10.59 5.22 6.71
CA SER A 64 -10.08 6.41 7.39
C SER A 64 -9.22 7.25 6.45
N GLU A 65 -9.00 8.51 6.84
CA GLU A 65 -8.01 9.37 6.18
C GLU A 65 -6.60 8.76 6.32
N ILE A 66 -5.87 8.76 5.21
CA ILE A 66 -4.49 8.27 5.14
C ILE A 66 -3.55 9.42 4.80
N ARG A 67 -2.33 9.34 5.32
CA ARG A 67 -1.22 10.24 4.98
C ARG A 67 -0.11 9.41 4.35
N SER A 68 0.57 9.96 3.36
CA SER A 68 1.85 9.42 2.89
C SER A 68 2.97 10.38 3.28
N TRP A 69 4.04 9.86 3.88
CA TRP A 69 5.23 10.66 4.17
C TRP A 69 5.94 11.14 2.90
N SER A 70 5.74 10.47 1.75
CA SER A 70 6.45 10.76 0.51
C SER A 70 6.02 12.05 -0.19
N TRP A 71 4.82 12.57 0.10
CA TRP A 71 4.28 13.73 -0.62
C TRP A 71 4.81 15.08 -0.10
N ASN A 72 5.25 15.15 1.15
CA ASN A 72 5.68 16.40 1.81
C ASN A 72 7.18 16.41 2.14
N TRP A 73 7.97 15.57 1.47
CA TRP A 73 9.38 15.41 1.78
C TRP A 73 10.28 16.07 0.73
N PRO A 74 10.87 17.25 1.01
CA PRO A 74 11.89 17.81 0.16
C PRO A 74 13.18 16.99 0.33
N GLU A 75 13.59 16.33 -0.74
CA GLU A 75 14.81 15.51 -0.85
C GLU A 75 16.05 16.27 -0.34
N SER A 76 16.07 17.60 -0.50
CA SER A 76 17.12 18.50 -0.03
C SER A 76 17.25 18.60 1.50
N LYS A 77 16.21 18.27 2.27
CA LYS A 77 16.21 18.47 3.72
C LYS A 77 16.82 17.30 4.49
N TYR A 78 16.94 16.13 3.85
CA TYR A 78 17.40 14.90 4.47
C TYR A 78 18.15 14.02 3.46
N PRO A 79 19.43 14.31 3.19
CA PRO A 79 20.21 13.59 2.17
C PRO A 79 20.52 12.13 2.54
N ASP A 80 20.47 11.77 3.83
CA ASP A 80 20.88 10.44 4.33
C ASP A 80 19.70 9.50 4.65
N ILE A 81 18.62 9.57 3.88
CA ILE A 81 17.51 8.63 4.07
C ILE A 81 17.91 7.26 3.55
N SER A 82 18.04 6.32 4.46
CA SER A 82 18.09 4.90 4.13
C SER A 82 16.76 4.25 4.46
N PHE A 83 16.17 3.55 3.49
CA PHE A 83 15.03 2.68 3.77
C PHE A 83 15.47 1.57 4.72
N MET A 84 14.93 1.58 5.95
CA MET A 84 15.28 0.62 7.00
C MET A 84 14.63 -0.76 6.80
N ALA A 85 13.68 -0.85 5.88
CA ALA A 85 13.04 -2.08 5.49
C ALA A 85 12.95 -2.17 3.96
N SER A 86 13.16 -3.36 3.44
CA SER A 86 13.06 -3.68 2.03
C SER A 86 11.97 -4.72 1.79
N LEU A 87 11.29 -4.59 0.66
CA LEU A 87 10.37 -5.59 0.15
C LEU A 87 11.18 -6.74 -0.45
N VAL A 88 11.03 -7.94 0.09
CA VAL A 88 11.76 -9.14 -0.36
C VAL A 88 10.88 -10.05 -1.21
N GLY A 89 9.58 -10.10 -0.92
CA GLY A 89 8.64 -10.92 -1.66
C GLY A 89 7.23 -10.32 -1.64
N ILE A 90 6.52 -10.46 -2.76
CA ILE A 90 5.11 -10.10 -2.83
C ILE A 90 4.36 -11.06 -3.75
N ALA A 91 3.18 -11.48 -3.31
CA ALA A 91 2.23 -12.23 -4.12
C ALA A 91 0.85 -11.58 -4.02
N ILE A 92 0.23 -11.36 -5.17
CA ILE A 92 -1.15 -10.88 -5.31
C ILE A 92 -1.91 -11.87 -6.17
N ILE A 93 -3.02 -12.36 -5.64
CA ILE A 93 -3.99 -13.22 -6.31
C ILE A 93 -5.13 -12.31 -6.77
N ALA A 94 -5.24 -12.11 -8.07
CA ALA A 94 -6.28 -11.32 -8.74
C ALA A 94 -6.97 -12.19 -9.80
N HIS A 95 -7.95 -11.62 -10.50
CA HIS A 95 -8.62 -12.34 -11.57
C HIS A 95 -7.64 -12.62 -12.73
N PRO A 96 -7.67 -13.77 -13.42
CA PRO A 96 -6.69 -14.10 -14.46
C PRO A 96 -6.65 -13.12 -15.64
N LYS A 97 -7.76 -12.42 -15.91
CA LYS A 97 -7.85 -11.36 -16.93
C LYS A 97 -7.34 -10.00 -16.46
N ASP A 98 -7.09 -9.83 -15.17
CA ASP A 98 -6.51 -8.62 -14.60
C ASP A 98 -4.98 -8.78 -14.56
N TYR A 99 -4.35 -8.54 -15.72
CA TYR A 99 -2.91 -8.70 -15.90
C TYR A 99 -2.09 -7.78 -14.99
N HIS A 100 -2.58 -6.56 -14.76
CA HIS A 100 -1.92 -5.56 -13.94
C HIS A 100 -2.27 -5.66 -12.45
N LYS A 101 -3.24 -6.52 -12.09
CA LYS A 101 -3.70 -6.78 -10.71
C LYS A 101 -4.17 -5.49 -10.02
N THR A 102 -4.83 -4.62 -10.77
CA THR A 102 -5.28 -3.30 -10.33
C THR A 102 -6.65 -3.34 -9.66
N GLY A 103 -7.45 -4.36 -9.96
CA GLY A 103 -8.82 -4.51 -9.46
C GLY A 103 -8.92 -5.32 -8.17
N LYS A 104 -9.86 -6.27 -8.18
CA LYS A 104 -10.21 -7.05 -6.99
C LYS A 104 -9.11 -8.05 -6.62
N VAL A 105 -8.71 -8.03 -5.35
CA VAL A 105 -7.70 -8.93 -4.78
C VAL A 105 -8.38 -10.01 -3.96
N TYR A 106 -8.09 -11.28 -4.28
CA TYR A 106 -8.64 -12.46 -3.59
C TYR A 106 -7.71 -12.99 -2.50
N GLY A 107 -6.42 -12.66 -2.59
CA GLY A 107 -5.42 -13.09 -1.62
C GLY A 107 -4.11 -12.38 -1.84
N SER A 108 -3.30 -12.28 -0.79
CA SER A 108 -2.03 -11.56 -0.85
C SER A 108 -1.03 -12.04 0.19
N ARG A 109 0.25 -11.92 -0.14
CA ARG A 109 1.37 -12.11 0.78
C ARG A 109 2.39 -11.00 0.56
N LEU A 110 2.87 -10.43 1.65
CA LEU A 110 3.91 -9.41 1.67
C LEU A 110 5.03 -9.89 2.59
N GLU A 111 6.25 -9.91 2.09
CA GLU A 111 7.44 -10.28 2.84
C GLU A 111 8.40 -9.11 2.86
N MET A 112 8.76 -8.67 4.07
CA MET A 112 9.69 -7.58 4.27
C MET A 112 10.86 -8.04 5.12
N ARG A 113 12.02 -7.44 4.87
CA ARG A 113 13.20 -7.56 5.71
C ARG A 113 13.52 -6.18 6.25
N GLY A 114 13.79 -6.08 7.54
CA GLY A 114 14.17 -4.82 8.16
C GLY A 114 14.80 -5.04 9.53
N ARG A 115 15.28 -3.96 10.15
CA ARG A 115 15.81 -3.99 11.51
C ARG A 115 14.67 -3.77 12.50
N LEU A 116 14.52 -4.67 13.46
CA LEU A 116 13.56 -4.51 14.55
C LEU A 116 14.21 -3.78 15.72
N LYS A 117 13.55 -2.72 16.22
CA LYS A 117 13.91 -2.11 17.49
C LYS A 117 13.32 -2.96 18.61
N LYS A 118 14.13 -3.42 19.56
CA LYS A 118 13.61 -4.05 20.78
C LYS A 118 12.80 -3.02 21.55
N VAL A 119 11.51 -3.31 21.76
CA VAL A 119 10.67 -2.54 22.67
C VAL A 119 10.77 -3.21 24.04
N PRO A 120 11.26 -2.53 25.09
CA PRO A 120 11.27 -3.11 26.43
C PRO A 120 9.84 -3.46 26.85
N ARG A 121 9.68 -4.61 27.52
CA ARG A 121 8.37 -4.99 28.07
C ARG A 121 7.97 -3.94 29.13
N PRO A 122 6.68 -3.58 29.21
CA PRO A 122 6.17 -2.72 30.27
C PRO A 122 6.37 -3.37 31.64
#